data_AF-A0A7L7M7F1-F1
#
_entry.id   AF-A0A7L7M7F1-F1
#
_cell.length_a   1.000
_cell.length_b   1.000
_cell.length_c   1.000
_cell.angle_alpha   90.00
_cell.angle_beta   90.00
_cell.angle_gamma   90.00
#
_symmetry.space_group_name_H-M   'P 1'
#
loop_
_entity.id
_entity.type
_entity.pdbx_description
1 polymer ?
#
loop_
_entity_poly.entity_id
_entity_poly.type
_entity_poly.pdbx_seq_one_letter_code
_entity_poly.pdbx_strand_id
1 'polypeptide(L)'
;MTGPMSSTEFGGTLLRWLSESRSGRASALRDGVRNQARAWGLELKEYADWDWMRKATALGFVDVDLRADRWSVAPPVLTRLPHADGLALLTGARTARISARVEEAAQEWMELITVPHRPEAGEAPLPDTLLFQYEDLRSLREAAELLGVRYVPCAATQLTELLPQAVPGPESAPPGGSTASTLEKYELRLRRFVPVARDGEDGLYRWRGADYARLTRVRRNGVFHAVERDTGIYLELARHRTGAMHWQPEPGKGRAGIGRLFVDRYAPLPALHERAAVLCSGFPPPADKQTQARVYDNVPRAFAEMIAASLQQNLETVPRPVAATGGRTE
;
A
#
# COMPACT_ATOMS: atom_id res chain seq x y z
N MET A 1 20.20 -4.92 31.54
CA MET A 1 19.15 -5.95 31.68
C MET A 1 17.96 -5.48 30.88
N THR A 2 17.85 -5.91 29.63
CA THR A 2 16.70 -5.61 28.76
C THR A 2 15.62 -6.65 29.03
N GLY A 3 14.48 -6.23 29.56
CA GLY A 3 13.29 -7.08 29.60
C GLY A 3 12.87 -7.52 28.19
N PRO A 4 11.96 -8.49 28.05
CA PRO A 4 11.43 -8.87 26.75
C PRO A 4 10.76 -7.64 26.11
N MET A 5 11.43 -7.06 25.12
CA MET A 5 10.92 -5.95 24.31
C MET A 5 9.63 -6.40 23.62
N SER A 6 8.58 -5.58 23.73
CA SER A 6 7.25 -5.93 23.23
C SER A 6 7.26 -6.01 21.69
N SER A 7 6.48 -6.90 21.08
CA SER A 7 6.36 -7.00 19.61
C SER A 7 5.97 -5.69 18.92
N THR A 8 5.36 -4.77 19.68
CA THR A 8 5.06 -3.38 19.32
C THR A 8 6.31 -2.52 19.06
N GLU A 9 7.44 -2.78 19.72
CA GLU A 9 8.69 -2.01 19.52
C GLU A 9 9.45 -2.41 18.25
N PHE A 10 9.17 -3.59 17.68
CA PHE A 10 9.84 -4.10 16.49
C PHE A 10 9.72 -3.13 15.31
N GLY A 11 8.48 -2.74 14.99
CA GLY A 11 8.18 -1.88 13.85
C GLY A 11 8.86 -0.51 13.97
N GLY A 12 8.75 0.11 15.15
CA GLY A 12 9.41 1.38 15.46
C GLY A 12 10.93 1.30 15.34
N THR A 13 11.54 0.23 15.86
CA THR A 13 13.00 0.00 15.75
C THR A 13 13.45 -0.12 14.30
N LEU A 14 12.73 -0.89 13.50
CA LEU A 14 13.05 -1.10 12.09
C LEU A 14 12.91 0.20 11.28
N LEU A 15 11.84 0.97 11.49
CA LEU A 15 11.68 2.28 10.84
C LEU A 15 12.76 3.27 11.30
N ARG A 16 13.15 3.27 12.57
CA ARG A 16 14.25 4.11 13.06
C ARG A 16 15.56 3.77 12.34
N TRP A 17 15.91 2.49 12.25
CA TRP A 17 17.10 2.06 11.49
C TRP A 17 17.07 2.53 10.03
N LEU A 18 15.93 2.39 9.35
CA LEU A 18 15.76 2.88 7.97
C LEU A 18 15.92 4.40 7.87
N SER A 19 15.37 5.12 8.84
CA SER A 19 15.41 6.58 8.90
C SER A 19 16.83 7.11 9.08
N GLU A 20 17.64 6.47 9.95
CA GLU A 20 19.04 6.83 10.12
C GLU A 20 19.90 6.43 8.91
N SER A 21 19.59 5.29 8.29
CA SER A 21 20.34 4.80 7.11
C SER A 21 20.02 5.59 5.83
N ARG A 22 18.84 6.21 5.76
CA ARG A 22 18.30 7.04 4.65
C ARG A 22 18.06 6.33 3.32
N SER A 23 18.94 5.44 2.89
CA SER A 23 18.80 4.67 1.65
C SER A 23 19.68 3.44 1.65
N GLY A 24 19.41 2.50 0.74
CA GLY A 24 20.22 1.31 0.60
C GLY A 24 19.73 0.39 -0.52
N ARG A 25 20.18 -0.87 -0.49
CA ARG A 25 19.72 -1.90 -1.43
C ARG A 25 18.43 -2.56 -0.98
N ALA A 26 17.47 -2.76 -1.88
CA ALA A 26 16.17 -3.34 -1.54
C ALA A 26 16.30 -4.78 -1.02
N SER A 27 17.22 -5.55 -1.60
CA SER A 27 17.66 -6.87 -1.14
C SER A 27 18.16 -6.85 0.30
N ALA A 28 18.99 -5.87 0.66
CA ALA A 28 19.52 -5.72 2.01
C ALA A 28 18.46 -5.30 3.03
N LEU A 29 17.50 -4.44 2.64
CA LEU A 29 16.34 -4.12 3.47
C LEU A 29 15.53 -5.40 3.76
N ARG A 30 15.20 -6.18 2.72
CA ARG A 30 14.46 -7.43 2.86
C ARG A 30 15.14 -8.41 3.83
N ASP A 31 16.44 -8.62 3.65
CA ASP A 31 17.22 -9.50 4.51
C ASP A 31 17.30 -8.94 5.95
N GLY A 32 17.38 -7.61 6.09
CA GLY A 32 17.30 -6.89 7.37
C GLY A 32 15.99 -7.15 8.12
N VAL A 33 14.83 -7.08 7.45
CA VAL A 33 13.52 -7.41 8.06
C VAL A 33 13.53 -8.84 8.61
N ARG A 34 13.99 -9.81 7.81
CA ARG A 34 14.04 -11.23 8.21
C ARG A 34 14.98 -11.46 9.39
N ASN A 35 16.19 -10.89 9.34
CA ASN A 35 17.20 -11.06 10.37
C ASN A 35 16.75 -10.43 11.68
N GLN A 36 16.14 -9.24 11.62
CA GLN A 36 15.58 -8.60 12.81
C GLN A 36 14.42 -9.40 13.39
N ALA A 37 13.52 -9.92 12.56
CA ALA A 37 12.41 -10.74 13.04
C ALA A 37 12.91 -11.99 13.77
N ARG A 38 13.91 -12.68 13.22
CA ARG A 38 14.57 -13.83 13.87
C ARG A 38 15.24 -13.44 15.19
N ALA A 39 15.94 -12.31 15.24
CA ALA A 39 16.57 -11.81 16.47
C ALA A 39 15.54 -11.50 17.58
N TRP A 40 14.29 -11.19 17.20
CA TRP A 40 13.17 -10.94 18.10
C TRP A 40 12.31 -12.19 18.36
N GLY A 41 12.73 -13.37 17.88
CA GLY A 41 12.00 -14.62 18.06
C GLY A 41 10.68 -14.68 17.28
N LEU A 42 10.51 -13.86 16.24
CA LEU A 42 9.31 -13.86 15.39
C LEU A 42 9.46 -14.88 14.27
N GLU A 43 8.50 -15.80 14.19
CA GLU A 43 8.37 -16.73 13.07
C GLU A 43 7.54 -16.10 11.96
N LEU A 44 8.20 -15.68 10.88
CA LEU A 44 7.54 -15.07 9.74
C LEU A 44 7.02 -16.11 8.75
N LYS A 45 5.81 -15.88 8.22
CA LYS A 45 5.26 -16.60 7.08
C LYS A 45 6.08 -16.34 5.82
N GLU A 46 5.92 -17.22 4.83
CA GLU A 46 6.47 -17.00 3.50
C GLU A 46 6.01 -15.65 2.94
N TYR A 47 6.95 -14.86 2.42
CA TYR A 47 6.74 -13.51 1.87
C TYR A 47 6.31 -12.41 2.86
N ALA A 48 6.31 -12.64 4.18
CA ALA A 48 5.95 -11.60 5.16
C ALA A 48 6.88 -10.37 5.11
N ASP A 49 8.14 -10.57 4.73
CA ASP A 49 9.13 -9.50 4.48
C ASP A 49 8.75 -8.62 3.29
N TRP A 50 8.28 -9.25 2.20
CA TRP A 50 7.79 -8.54 1.02
C TRP A 50 6.51 -7.77 1.30
N ASP A 51 5.60 -8.37 2.05
CA ASP A 51 4.36 -7.74 2.48
C ASP A 51 4.64 -6.53 3.40
N TRP A 52 5.59 -6.68 4.34
CA TRP A 52 6.05 -5.56 5.17
C TRP A 52 6.59 -4.40 4.32
N MET A 53 7.49 -4.69 3.36
CA MET A 53 8.05 -3.65 2.47
C MET A 53 6.96 -2.96 1.66
N ARG A 54 5.97 -3.71 1.15
CA ARG A 54 4.82 -3.12 0.44
C ARG A 54 4.01 -2.22 1.36
N LYS A 55 3.62 -2.69 2.54
CA LYS A 55 2.82 -1.90 3.50
C LYS A 55 3.58 -0.66 3.97
N ALA A 56 4.87 -0.76 4.24
CA ALA A 56 5.73 0.39 4.59
C ALA A 56 5.83 1.41 3.44
N THR A 57 5.86 0.94 2.20
CA THR A 57 5.81 1.79 1.01
C THR A 57 4.46 2.49 0.88
N ALA A 58 3.36 1.76 1.06
CA ALA A 58 2.01 2.29 0.99
C ALA A 58 1.71 3.30 2.11
N LEU A 59 2.26 3.09 3.31
CA LEU A 59 2.16 4.04 4.42
C LEU A 59 3.04 5.29 4.22
N GLY A 60 3.91 5.31 3.21
CA GLY A 60 4.77 6.45 2.93
C GLY A 60 5.98 6.55 3.84
N PHE A 61 6.45 5.44 4.42
CA PHE A 61 7.69 5.42 5.20
C PHE A 61 8.93 5.32 4.32
N VAL A 62 8.84 4.54 3.24
CA VAL A 62 9.95 4.28 2.31
C VAL A 62 9.44 4.26 0.87
N ASP A 63 10.36 4.48 -0.07
CA ASP A 63 10.19 4.19 -1.48
C ASP A 63 11.11 3.04 -1.85
N VAL A 64 10.59 2.08 -2.61
CA VAL A 64 11.34 0.87 -3.00
C VAL A 64 11.27 0.70 -4.52
N ASP A 65 12.44 0.66 -5.15
CA ASP A 65 12.62 0.28 -6.54
C ASP A 65 13.27 -1.10 -6.61
N LEU A 66 12.46 -2.12 -6.87
CA LEU A 66 12.91 -3.50 -6.96
C LEU A 66 13.69 -3.80 -8.23
N ARG A 67 13.53 -3.00 -9.29
CA ARG A 67 14.28 -3.17 -10.54
C ARG A 67 15.69 -2.62 -10.40
N ALA A 68 15.83 -1.46 -9.77
CA ALA A 68 17.14 -0.87 -9.46
C ALA A 68 17.81 -1.49 -8.22
N ASP A 69 17.12 -2.38 -7.49
CA ASP A 69 17.51 -2.89 -6.18
C ASP A 69 17.84 -1.77 -5.19
N ARG A 70 16.98 -0.74 -5.12
CA ARG A 70 17.18 0.43 -4.24
C ARG A 70 15.98 0.69 -3.36
N TRP A 71 16.24 1.27 -2.20
CA TRP A 71 15.22 1.90 -1.37
C TRP A 71 15.74 3.23 -0.81
N SER A 72 14.81 4.12 -0.48
CA SER A 72 15.07 5.36 0.24
C SER A 72 13.98 5.60 1.28
N VAL A 73 14.33 6.21 2.40
CA VAL A 73 13.32 6.68 3.37
C VAL A 73 12.62 7.91 2.81
N ALA A 74 11.32 7.99 3.02
CA ALA A 74 10.56 9.19 2.69
C ALA A 74 10.81 10.28 3.75
N PRO A 75 10.85 11.57 3.37
CA PRO A 75 10.98 12.65 4.34
C PRO A 75 9.80 12.65 5.32
N PRO A 76 9.99 13.09 6.58
CA PRO A 76 8.91 13.17 7.55
C PRO A 76 7.89 14.22 7.12
N VAL A 77 6.62 13.83 7.12
CA VAL A 77 5.50 14.67 6.67
C VAL A 77 4.38 14.62 7.69
N LEU A 78 3.86 15.80 8.03
CA LEU A 78 2.59 15.97 8.72
C LEU A 78 1.52 16.33 7.68
N THR A 79 0.53 15.45 7.50
CA THR A 79 -0.50 15.60 6.46
C THR A 79 -1.89 15.37 7.00
N ARG A 80 -2.88 16.13 6.52
CA ARG A 80 -4.28 15.86 6.87
C ARG A 80 -4.76 14.55 6.24
N LEU A 81 -5.64 13.88 6.97
CA LEU A 81 -6.46 12.80 6.44
C LEU A 81 -7.73 13.41 5.79
N PRO A 82 -8.15 12.94 4.60
CA PRO A 82 -9.34 13.45 3.94
C PRO A 82 -10.59 13.19 4.80
N HIS A 83 -11.39 14.24 5.04
CA HIS A 83 -12.64 14.15 5.80
C HIS A 83 -12.53 13.55 7.23
N ALA A 84 -11.34 13.61 7.82
CA ALA A 84 -11.14 13.40 9.25
C ALA A 84 -10.76 14.74 9.86
N ASP A 85 -11.78 15.60 10.01
CA ASP A 85 -11.62 16.96 10.51
C ASP A 85 -10.99 16.90 11.91
N GLY A 86 -9.87 17.59 12.06
CA GLY A 86 -9.10 17.64 13.30
C GLY A 86 -8.07 16.53 13.49
N LEU A 87 -7.84 15.62 12.54
CA LEU A 87 -6.77 14.61 12.62
C LEU A 87 -5.77 14.70 11.46
N ALA A 88 -4.48 14.71 11.78
CA ALA A 88 -3.38 14.67 10.83
C ALA A 88 -2.48 13.45 11.09
N LEU A 89 -1.94 12.87 10.03
CA LEU A 89 -1.02 11.75 10.06
C LEU A 89 0.42 12.24 10.02
N LEU A 90 1.26 11.73 10.93
CA LEU A 90 2.71 11.84 10.85
C LEU A 90 3.30 10.57 10.20
N THR A 91 3.77 10.72 8.97
CA THR A 91 4.41 9.64 8.18
C THR A 91 5.81 10.03 7.69
N GLY A 92 6.50 9.11 7.02
CA GLY A 92 7.88 9.24 6.58
C GLY A 92 8.89 8.81 7.65
N ALA A 93 10.11 9.35 7.55
CA ALA A 93 11.22 9.02 8.43
C ALA A 93 10.90 9.34 9.91
N ARG A 94 11.32 8.46 10.81
CA ARG A 94 11.31 8.64 12.27
C ARG A 94 12.70 8.39 12.82
N THR A 95 13.56 9.40 12.71
CA THR A 95 14.89 9.38 13.32
C THR A 95 14.77 9.52 14.84
N ALA A 96 15.84 9.20 15.57
CA ALA A 96 15.91 9.40 17.01
C ALA A 96 15.54 10.84 17.42
N ARG A 97 16.01 11.82 16.65
CA ARG A 97 15.74 13.24 16.87
C ARG A 97 14.27 13.60 16.65
N ILE A 98 13.63 13.05 15.63
CA ILE A 98 12.20 13.31 15.35
C ILE A 98 11.34 12.66 16.44
N SER A 99 11.64 11.42 16.82
CA SER A 99 10.92 10.73 17.89
C SER A 99 11.00 11.50 19.21
N ALA A 100 12.19 11.96 19.61
CA ALA A 100 12.35 12.76 20.83
C ALA A 100 11.53 14.06 20.80
N ARG A 101 11.49 14.77 19.65
CA ARG A 101 10.67 15.98 19.49
C ARG A 101 9.18 15.71 19.55
N VAL A 102 8.73 14.59 18.98
CA VAL A 102 7.32 14.17 19.03
C VAL A 102 6.93 13.83 20.47
N GLU A 103 7.80 13.13 21.20
CA GLU A 103 7.58 12.80 22.61
C GLU A 103 7.53 14.05 23.50
N GLU A 104 8.47 14.98 23.32
CA GLU A 104 8.50 16.28 24.02
C GLU A 104 7.23 17.11 23.71
N ALA A 105 6.89 17.26 22.44
CA ALA A 105 5.68 17.97 22.03
C ALA A 105 4.42 17.34 22.65
N ALA A 106 4.33 16.01 22.68
CA ALA A 106 3.18 15.29 23.24
C ALA A 106 3.02 15.49 24.76
N GLN A 107 4.09 15.84 25.46
CA GLN A 107 4.05 16.16 26.89
C GLN A 107 3.69 17.62 27.16
N GLU A 108 3.95 18.53 26.20
CA GLU A 108 3.84 19.97 26.43
C GLU A 108 2.59 20.60 25.81
N TRP A 109 2.33 20.35 24.53
CA TRP A 109 1.36 21.15 23.76
C TRP A 109 0.63 20.38 22.66
N MET A 110 0.98 19.12 22.39
CA MET A 110 0.42 18.30 21.32
C MET A 110 -0.43 17.15 21.87
N GLU A 111 -1.65 17.02 21.37
CA GLU A 111 -2.45 15.81 21.59
C GLU A 111 -2.10 14.75 20.52
N LEU A 112 -1.29 13.77 20.94
CA LEU A 112 -0.81 12.68 20.11
C LEU A 112 -1.60 11.39 20.39
N ILE A 113 -2.23 10.85 19.35
CA ILE A 113 -2.88 9.54 19.39
C ILE A 113 -1.94 8.54 18.72
N THR A 114 -1.39 7.62 19.52
CA THR A 114 -0.60 6.50 19.02
C THR A 114 -1.50 5.28 18.86
N VAL A 115 -1.62 4.77 17.64
CA VAL A 115 -2.40 3.58 17.33
C VAL A 115 -1.46 2.41 17.03
N PRO A 116 -1.38 1.41 17.92
CA PRO A 116 -0.51 0.26 17.73
C PRO A 116 -0.88 -0.56 16.49
N HIS A 117 0.12 -0.96 15.71
CA HIS A 117 -0.12 -1.93 14.64
C HIS A 117 -0.38 -3.32 15.23
N ARG A 118 -1.46 -3.97 14.77
CA ARG A 118 -1.85 -5.33 15.20
C ARG A 118 -1.63 -6.32 14.05
N PRO A 119 -0.42 -6.87 13.89
CA PRO A 119 -0.13 -7.83 12.83
C PRO A 119 -0.90 -9.13 13.04
N GLU A 120 -1.22 -9.83 11.95
CA GLU A 120 -1.63 -11.22 12.08
C GLU A 120 -0.47 -12.13 12.48
N ALA A 121 -0.78 -13.32 12.99
CA ALA A 121 0.24 -14.33 13.29
C ALA A 121 1.15 -14.57 12.08
N GLY A 122 2.47 -14.43 12.29
CA GLY A 122 3.50 -14.60 11.28
C GLY A 122 3.68 -13.45 10.29
N GLU A 123 3.00 -12.32 10.47
CA GLU A 123 3.36 -11.07 9.80
C GLU A 123 4.43 -10.31 10.60
N ALA A 124 5.26 -9.54 9.90
CA ALA A 124 6.19 -8.62 10.57
C ALA A 124 5.43 -7.37 11.07
N PRO A 125 5.58 -6.96 12.34
CA PRO A 125 4.94 -5.74 12.85
C PRO A 125 5.40 -4.48 12.10
N LEU A 126 4.45 -3.59 11.76
CA LEU A 126 4.72 -2.25 11.26
C LEU A 126 4.89 -1.26 12.43
N PRO A 127 5.50 -0.09 12.18
CA PRO A 127 5.52 1.01 13.15
C PRO A 127 4.10 1.47 13.48
N ASP A 128 3.92 1.95 14.71
CA ASP A 128 2.65 2.51 15.16
C ASP A 128 2.23 3.72 14.31
N THR A 129 0.92 3.89 14.14
CA THR A 129 0.38 5.05 13.45
C THR A 129 0.33 6.22 14.43
N LEU A 130 0.88 7.36 14.03
CA LEU A 130 0.93 8.58 14.85
C LEU A 130 -0.05 9.58 14.25
N LEU A 131 -1.12 9.86 15.01
CA LEU A 131 -2.15 10.84 14.64
C LEU A 131 -2.04 12.06 15.57
N PHE A 132 -2.05 13.23 14.98
CA PHE A 132 -2.00 14.52 15.64
C PHE A 132 -3.37 15.18 15.58
N GLN A 133 -3.89 15.57 16.74
CA GLN A 133 -5.12 16.35 16.79
C GLN A 133 -4.82 17.84 16.59
N TYR A 134 -5.62 18.52 15.78
CA TYR A 134 -5.48 19.95 15.52
C TYR A 134 -6.84 20.64 15.43
N GLU A 135 -6.87 21.93 15.76
CA GLU A 135 -8.10 22.73 15.72
C GLU A 135 -8.30 23.42 14.37
N ASP A 136 -7.21 23.90 13.78
CA ASP A 136 -7.24 24.63 12.51
C ASP A 136 -5.97 24.42 11.67
N LEU A 137 -6.02 24.89 10.42
CA LEU A 137 -4.92 24.67 9.47
C LEU A 137 -3.66 25.46 9.82
N ARG A 138 -3.78 26.55 10.59
CA ARG A 138 -2.65 27.36 11.00
C ARG A 138 -1.88 26.64 12.11
N SER A 139 -2.57 26.17 13.16
CA SER A 139 -1.94 25.40 14.23
C SER A 139 -1.28 24.13 13.72
N LEU A 140 -1.86 23.46 12.72
CA LEU A 140 -1.24 22.30 12.08
C LEU A 140 0.07 22.63 11.34
N ARG A 141 0.15 23.81 10.71
CA ARG A 141 1.39 24.26 10.03
C ARG A 141 2.46 24.64 11.03
N GLU A 142 2.08 25.38 12.07
CA GLU A 142 2.97 25.75 13.18
C GLU A 142 3.53 24.48 13.88
N ALA A 143 2.68 23.48 14.12
CA ALA A 143 3.11 22.19 14.68
C ALA A 143 4.13 21.47 13.78
N ALA A 144 3.93 21.45 12.46
CA ALA A 144 4.89 20.85 11.53
C ALA A 144 6.27 21.55 11.60
N GLU A 145 6.27 22.89 11.68
CA GLU A 145 7.49 23.69 11.82
C GLU A 145 8.23 23.40 13.13
N LEU A 146 7.52 23.36 14.25
CA LEU A 146 8.09 23.06 15.57
C LEU A 146 8.69 21.65 15.64
N LEU A 147 8.00 20.66 15.06
CA LEU A 147 8.52 19.29 14.95
C LEU A 147 9.71 19.19 13.97
N GLY A 148 9.85 20.16 13.06
CA GLY A 148 10.83 20.15 11.98
C GLY A 148 10.51 19.12 10.89
N VAL A 149 9.22 18.95 10.60
CA VAL A 149 8.70 18.05 9.56
C VAL A 149 8.00 18.86 8.47
N ARG A 150 7.81 18.28 7.29
CA ARG A 150 7.16 18.99 6.19
C ARG A 150 5.64 18.96 6.37
N TYR A 151 5.00 20.13 6.30
CA TYR A 151 3.55 20.19 6.14
C TYR A 151 3.13 19.87 4.70
N VAL A 152 2.18 18.95 4.54
CA VAL A 152 1.52 18.66 3.26
C VAL A 152 0.00 18.79 3.46
N PRO A 153 -0.71 19.65 2.70
CA PRO A 153 -2.13 19.90 2.94
C PRO A 153 -3.00 18.64 2.97
N CYS A 154 -2.82 17.73 2.01
CA CYS A 154 -3.40 16.39 2.04
C CYS A 154 -2.66 15.50 1.02
N ALA A 155 -1.79 14.63 1.51
CA ALA A 155 -0.99 13.75 0.67
C ALA A 155 -1.84 12.81 -0.19
N ALA A 156 -2.93 12.27 0.37
CA ALA A 156 -3.86 11.42 -0.38
C ALA A 156 -4.46 12.14 -1.60
N THR A 157 -4.84 13.42 -1.46
CA THR A 157 -5.36 14.25 -2.57
C THR A 157 -4.30 14.41 -3.65
N GLN A 158 -3.10 14.88 -3.27
CA GLN A 158 -2.00 15.12 -4.22
C GLN A 158 -1.58 13.86 -4.98
N LEU A 159 -1.54 12.71 -4.30
CA LEU A 159 -1.19 11.44 -4.96
C LEU A 159 -2.29 10.97 -5.91
N THR A 160 -3.55 11.18 -5.54
CA THR A 160 -4.70 10.79 -6.37
C THR A 160 -4.72 11.58 -7.69
N GLU A 161 -4.36 12.87 -7.66
CA GLU A 161 -4.23 13.72 -8.85
C GLU A 161 -3.07 13.31 -9.76
N LEU A 162 -2.06 12.60 -9.23
CA LEU A 162 -0.86 12.17 -9.93
C LEU A 162 -0.90 10.69 -10.35
N LEU A 163 -2.04 10.01 -10.21
CA LEU A 163 -2.12 8.59 -10.52
C LEU A 163 -1.86 8.32 -12.01
N PRO A 164 -0.89 7.45 -12.33
CA PRO A 164 -0.64 7.09 -13.71
C PRO A 164 -1.81 6.28 -14.24
N GLN A 165 -2.17 6.55 -15.50
CA GLN A 165 -3.11 5.72 -16.23
C GLN A 165 -2.47 4.36 -16.51
N ALA A 166 -3.21 3.28 -16.30
CA ALA A 166 -2.81 1.95 -16.69
C ALA A 166 -2.79 1.89 -18.22
N VAL A 167 -1.59 1.93 -18.79
CA VAL A 167 -1.35 1.78 -20.22
C VAL A 167 -0.18 0.82 -20.43
N PRO A 168 -0.13 0.11 -21.57
CA PRO A 168 1.09 -0.60 -21.96
C PRO A 168 2.25 0.38 -22.03
N GLY A 169 3.41 0.00 -21.50
CA GLY A 169 4.63 0.78 -21.62
C GLY A 169 5.27 0.66 -23.01
N PRO A 170 6.55 1.05 -23.14
CA PRO A 170 7.29 0.93 -24.38
C PRO A 170 7.28 -0.50 -24.92
N GLU A 171 7.35 -0.62 -26.25
CA GLU A 171 7.59 -1.89 -26.91
C GLU A 171 8.86 -2.56 -26.36
N SER A 172 8.83 -3.87 -26.30
CA SER A 172 9.86 -4.69 -25.68
C SER A 172 10.01 -6.01 -26.41
N ALA A 173 11.18 -6.62 -26.28
CA ALA A 173 11.44 -7.91 -26.89
C ALA A 173 10.49 -9.02 -26.36
N PRO A 174 10.09 -9.97 -27.23
CA PRO A 174 9.36 -11.17 -26.81
C PRO A 174 10.24 -12.09 -25.94
N PRO A 175 9.66 -13.10 -25.27
CA PRO A 175 10.44 -14.15 -24.63
C PRO A 175 11.36 -14.86 -25.65
N GLY A 176 12.65 -15.00 -25.32
CA GLY A 176 13.64 -15.68 -26.16
C GLY A 176 13.66 -17.20 -25.95
N GLY A 177 14.32 -17.94 -26.86
CA GLY A 177 14.31 -19.42 -26.88
C GLY A 177 14.76 -20.12 -25.59
N SER A 178 15.69 -19.55 -24.82
CA SER A 178 16.13 -20.09 -23.52
C SER A 178 15.16 -19.82 -22.37
N THR A 179 14.16 -18.96 -22.57
CA THR A 179 13.22 -18.54 -21.51
C THR A 179 11.89 -19.31 -21.53
N ALA A 180 11.67 -20.16 -22.55
CA ALA A 180 10.45 -20.92 -22.76
C ALA A 180 10.06 -21.82 -21.57
N SER A 181 11.05 -22.34 -20.83
CA SER A 181 10.81 -23.17 -19.62
C SER A 181 10.30 -22.38 -18.41
N THR A 182 10.37 -21.05 -18.45
CA THR A 182 9.93 -20.15 -17.37
C THR A 182 8.74 -19.28 -17.77
N LEU A 183 8.22 -19.46 -18.98
CA LEU A 183 7.13 -18.66 -19.52
C LEU A 183 5.82 -19.01 -18.82
N GLU A 184 5.18 -17.98 -18.28
CA GLU A 184 3.87 -18.08 -17.67
C GLU A 184 2.94 -17.01 -18.24
N LYS A 185 1.65 -17.34 -18.37
CA LYS A 185 0.58 -16.42 -18.74
C LYS A 185 -0.36 -16.21 -17.55
N TYR A 186 -0.81 -14.99 -17.33
CA TYR A 186 -1.85 -14.69 -16.35
C TYR A 186 -3.17 -15.30 -16.82
N GLU A 187 -3.69 -16.25 -16.06
CA GLU A 187 -4.98 -16.90 -16.29
C GLU A 187 -6.03 -16.21 -15.42
N LEU A 188 -6.97 -15.51 -16.06
CA LEU A 188 -7.95 -14.66 -15.39
C LEU A 188 -8.86 -15.46 -14.46
N ARG A 189 -9.28 -16.65 -14.88
CA ARG A 189 -10.19 -17.49 -14.06
C ARG A 189 -9.51 -18.01 -12.80
N LEU A 190 -8.21 -18.33 -12.90
CA LEU A 190 -7.43 -18.82 -11.78
C LEU A 190 -6.76 -17.69 -10.98
N ARG A 191 -6.86 -16.45 -11.47
CA ARG A 191 -6.29 -15.23 -10.87
C ARG A 191 -4.80 -15.37 -10.55
N ARG A 192 -4.07 -16.10 -11.38
CA ARG A 192 -2.64 -16.40 -11.19
C ARG A 192 -1.94 -16.61 -12.52
N PHE A 193 -0.62 -16.48 -12.50
CA PHE A 193 0.21 -16.89 -13.63
C PHE A 193 0.35 -18.42 -13.65
N VAL A 194 0.16 -19.01 -14.82
CA VAL A 194 0.28 -20.45 -15.07
C VAL A 194 1.32 -20.70 -16.17
N PRO A 195 2.10 -21.80 -16.10
CA PRO A 195 3.06 -22.14 -17.14
C PRO A 195 2.38 -22.31 -18.50
N VAL A 196 3.01 -21.81 -19.57
CA VAL A 196 2.56 -22.00 -20.95
C VAL A 196 3.74 -22.30 -21.87
N ALA A 197 3.52 -23.14 -22.88
CA ALA A 197 4.58 -23.54 -23.80
C ALA A 197 4.94 -22.46 -24.84
N ARG A 198 4.00 -21.55 -25.12
CA ARG A 198 4.10 -20.55 -26.20
C ARG A 198 3.34 -19.27 -25.85
N ASP A 199 3.66 -18.20 -26.55
CA ASP A 199 3.14 -16.85 -26.40
C ASP A 199 2.25 -16.41 -27.59
N GLY A 200 1.55 -17.36 -28.20
CA GLY A 200 0.78 -17.12 -29.43
C GLY A 200 -0.45 -16.20 -29.28
N GLU A 201 -0.89 -15.94 -28.05
CA GLU A 201 -2.14 -15.23 -27.75
C GLU A 201 -1.87 -13.90 -27.04
N ASP A 202 -2.80 -12.96 -27.15
CA ASP A 202 -2.74 -11.76 -26.33
C ASP A 202 -2.99 -12.08 -24.86
N GLY A 203 -2.26 -11.37 -24.00
CA GLY A 203 -2.33 -11.56 -22.56
C GLY A 203 -1.19 -10.93 -21.79
N LEU A 204 -1.22 -11.10 -20.48
CA LEU A 204 -0.13 -10.74 -19.59
C LEU A 204 0.77 -11.96 -19.37
N TYR A 205 2.05 -11.78 -19.67
CA TYR A 205 3.06 -12.82 -19.57
C TYR A 205 4.12 -12.42 -18.56
N ARG A 206 4.73 -13.41 -17.92
CA ARG A 206 5.95 -13.23 -17.15
C ARG A 206 6.92 -14.38 -17.39
N TRP A 207 8.21 -14.09 -17.31
CA TRP A 207 9.28 -15.08 -17.45
C TRP A 207 10.54 -14.57 -16.76
N ARG A 208 11.59 -15.39 -16.71
CA ARG A 208 12.91 -14.96 -16.23
C ARG A 208 13.78 -14.54 -17.41
N GLY A 209 14.34 -13.34 -17.32
CA GLY A 209 15.36 -12.85 -18.25
C GLY A 209 16.68 -13.61 -18.13
N ALA A 210 17.64 -13.27 -18.99
CA ALA A 210 18.99 -13.87 -18.95
C ALA A 210 19.74 -13.56 -17.64
N ASP A 211 19.42 -12.43 -17.00
CA ASP A 211 19.88 -12.00 -15.68
C ASP A 211 19.07 -12.62 -14.52
N TYR A 212 18.21 -13.60 -14.82
CA TYR A 212 17.24 -14.20 -13.90
C TYR A 212 16.19 -13.25 -13.31
N ALA A 213 16.18 -11.98 -13.73
CA ALA A 213 15.17 -11.01 -13.30
C ALA A 213 13.81 -11.41 -13.84
N ARG A 214 12.76 -11.21 -13.02
CA ARG A 214 11.40 -11.55 -13.43
C ARG A 214 10.82 -10.43 -14.28
N LEU A 215 10.73 -10.66 -15.58
CA LEU A 215 10.13 -9.74 -16.53
C LEU A 215 8.62 -9.99 -16.58
N THR A 216 7.84 -8.91 -16.63
CA THR A 216 6.40 -8.98 -16.88
C THR A 216 6.08 -8.09 -18.07
N ARG A 217 5.34 -8.62 -19.04
CA ARG A 217 5.03 -7.97 -20.31
C ARG A 217 3.59 -8.24 -20.71
N VAL A 218 2.96 -7.26 -21.32
CA VAL A 218 1.64 -7.43 -21.93
C VAL A 218 1.80 -7.58 -23.43
N ARG A 219 1.18 -8.59 -24.02
CA ARG A 219 1.15 -8.82 -25.48
C ARG A 219 -0.16 -8.30 -26.04
N ARG A 220 -0.08 -7.48 -27.09
CA ARG A 220 -1.21 -6.91 -27.83
C ARG A 220 -0.94 -7.00 -29.33
N ASN A 221 -1.82 -7.65 -30.07
CA ASN A 221 -1.73 -7.80 -31.53
C ASN A 221 -0.34 -8.29 -31.99
N GLY A 222 0.26 -9.23 -31.25
CA GLY A 222 1.59 -9.76 -31.59
C GLY A 222 2.79 -8.98 -31.03
N VAL A 223 2.58 -7.78 -30.47
CA VAL A 223 3.65 -6.92 -29.94
C VAL A 223 3.69 -6.99 -28.41
N PHE A 224 4.89 -7.05 -27.85
CA PHE A 224 5.09 -7.07 -26.40
C PHE A 224 5.43 -5.67 -25.86
N HIS A 225 4.81 -5.31 -24.74
CA HIS A 225 5.05 -4.05 -24.07
C HIS A 225 5.49 -4.26 -22.62
N ALA A 226 6.44 -3.42 -22.19
CA ALA A 226 6.88 -3.37 -20.80
C ALA A 226 5.73 -2.97 -19.87
N VAL A 227 5.55 -3.69 -18.77
CA VAL A 227 4.56 -3.32 -17.75
C VAL A 227 5.03 -3.81 -16.37
N GLU A 228 4.59 -3.13 -15.33
CA GLU A 228 4.66 -3.69 -13.97
C GLU A 228 3.61 -4.78 -13.78
N ARG A 229 3.86 -5.71 -12.86
CA ARG A 229 2.96 -6.84 -12.63
C ARG A 229 1.53 -6.38 -12.33
N ASP A 230 1.39 -5.45 -11.40
CA ASP A 230 0.08 -5.06 -10.86
C ASP A 230 -0.69 -4.26 -11.92
N THR A 231 -0.05 -3.30 -12.58
CA THR A 231 -0.63 -2.58 -13.73
C THR A 231 -1.01 -3.54 -14.86
N GLY A 232 -0.19 -4.55 -15.13
CA GLY A 232 -0.47 -5.56 -16.15
C GLY A 232 -1.73 -6.39 -15.84
N ILE A 233 -1.98 -6.70 -14.57
CA ILE A 233 -3.21 -7.40 -14.14
C ILE A 233 -4.44 -6.55 -14.47
N TYR A 234 -4.42 -5.25 -14.15
CA TYR A 234 -5.51 -4.33 -14.48
C TYR A 234 -5.73 -4.17 -15.99
N LEU A 235 -4.67 -4.16 -16.80
CA LEU A 235 -4.80 -4.16 -18.27
C LEU A 235 -5.48 -5.44 -18.81
N GLU A 236 -5.28 -6.60 -18.18
CA GLU A 236 -6.00 -7.82 -18.55
C GLU A 236 -7.45 -7.81 -18.06
N LEU A 237 -7.69 -7.36 -16.83
CA LEU A 237 -9.04 -7.21 -16.29
C LEU A 237 -9.89 -6.30 -17.18
N ALA A 238 -9.36 -5.15 -17.57
CA ALA A 238 -10.01 -4.21 -18.46
C ALA A 238 -10.31 -4.82 -19.84
N ARG A 239 -9.35 -5.54 -20.44
CA ARG A 239 -9.53 -6.24 -21.72
C ARG A 239 -10.69 -7.23 -21.69
N HIS A 240 -10.90 -7.90 -20.56
CA HIS A 240 -11.97 -8.87 -20.34
C HIS A 240 -13.21 -8.28 -19.64
N ARG A 241 -13.28 -6.95 -19.47
CA ARG A 241 -14.39 -6.24 -18.79
C ARG A 241 -14.72 -6.83 -17.41
N THR A 242 -13.70 -7.28 -16.69
CA THR A 242 -13.83 -7.84 -15.35
C THR A 242 -13.52 -6.74 -14.33
N GLY A 243 -14.48 -6.46 -13.44
CA GLY A 243 -14.30 -5.53 -12.34
C GLY A 243 -13.55 -6.18 -11.16
N ALA A 244 -12.66 -5.42 -10.54
CA ALA A 244 -11.92 -5.85 -9.34
C ALA A 244 -12.09 -4.89 -8.14
N MET A 245 -12.98 -3.91 -8.25
CA MET A 245 -13.09 -2.81 -7.30
C MET A 245 -14.55 -2.47 -6.99
N HIS A 246 -14.86 -2.32 -5.71
CA HIS A 246 -16.13 -1.77 -5.27
C HIS A 246 -15.96 -0.82 -4.10
N TRP A 247 -16.85 0.15 -4.00
CA TRP A 247 -16.86 1.14 -2.93
C TRP A 247 -18.15 1.05 -2.14
N GLN A 248 -18.02 1.12 -0.82
CA GLN A 248 -19.14 1.08 0.11
C GLN A 248 -19.13 2.34 0.98
N PRO A 249 -20.23 3.12 1.05
CA PRO A 249 -20.30 4.28 1.91
C PRO A 249 -20.23 3.92 3.40
N GLU A 250 -19.59 4.78 4.19
CA GLU A 250 -19.64 4.69 5.65
C GLU A 250 -21.02 5.08 6.19
N PRO A 251 -21.45 4.49 7.32
CA PRO A 251 -22.70 4.88 7.97
C PRO A 251 -22.57 6.25 8.64
N GLY A 252 -23.68 7.01 8.66
CA GLY A 252 -23.78 8.26 9.41
C GLY A 252 -24.24 9.44 8.56
N LYS A 253 -24.94 10.39 9.19
CA LYS A 253 -25.40 11.61 8.53
C LYS A 253 -24.17 12.42 8.08
N GLY A 254 -24.13 12.81 6.81
CA GLY A 254 -23.01 13.58 6.22
C GLY A 254 -21.80 12.74 5.81
N ARG A 255 -21.79 11.41 6.01
CA ARG A 255 -20.68 10.52 5.62
C ARG A 255 -20.85 9.88 4.23
N ALA A 256 -21.90 10.23 3.49
CA ALA A 256 -22.23 9.60 2.20
C ALA A 256 -21.17 9.76 1.11
N GLY A 257 -20.23 10.70 1.25
CA GLY A 257 -19.09 10.88 0.34
C GLY A 257 -17.83 10.12 0.72
N ILE A 258 -17.82 9.41 1.85
CA ILE A 258 -16.66 8.73 2.43
C ILE A 258 -17.02 7.27 2.67
N GLY A 259 -16.08 6.37 2.44
CA GLY A 259 -16.38 4.96 2.45
C GLY A 259 -15.15 4.08 2.51
N ARG A 260 -15.41 2.79 2.31
CA ARG A 260 -14.39 1.76 2.19
C ARG A 260 -14.25 1.35 0.74
N LEU A 261 -13.01 1.36 0.25
CA LEU A 261 -12.66 0.81 -1.05
C LEU A 261 -12.24 -0.64 -0.87
N PHE A 262 -12.91 -1.55 -1.55
CA PHE A 262 -12.57 -2.96 -1.59
C PHE A 262 -11.93 -3.29 -2.93
N VAL A 263 -10.79 -3.96 -2.87
CA VAL A 263 -10.03 -4.36 -4.05
C VAL A 263 -9.75 -5.85 -3.96
N ASP A 264 -9.98 -6.59 -5.04
CA ASP A 264 -9.70 -8.02 -5.11
C ASP A 264 -8.25 -8.33 -4.70
N ARG A 265 -8.04 -9.25 -3.74
CA ARG A 265 -6.69 -9.59 -3.24
C ARG A 265 -5.75 -10.10 -4.32
N TYR A 266 -6.28 -10.65 -5.42
CA TYR A 266 -5.49 -11.18 -6.53
C TYR A 266 -5.21 -10.15 -7.63
N ALA A 267 -5.81 -8.96 -7.52
CA ALA A 267 -5.52 -7.78 -8.31
C ALA A 267 -5.10 -6.63 -7.37
N PRO A 268 -3.92 -6.73 -6.72
CA PRO A 268 -3.47 -5.70 -5.80
C PRO A 268 -3.25 -4.38 -6.53
N LEU A 269 -3.56 -3.26 -5.87
CA LEU A 269 -3.29 -1.92 -6.40
C LEU A 269 -1.79 -1.75 -6.72
N PRO A 270 -1.43 -1.08 -7.83
CA PRO A 270 -0.07 -0.61 -8.05
C PRO A 270 0.38 0.32 -6.91
N ALA A 271 1.69 0.44 -6.69
CA ALA A 271 2.24 1.04 -5.48
C ALA A 271 1.73 2.46 -5.19
N LEU A 272 1.63 3.32 -6.22
CA LEU A 272 1.16 4.69 -6.04
C LEU A 272 -0.35 4.77 -5.73
N HIS A 273 -1.15 3.92 -6.38
CA HIS A 273 -2.59 3.78 -6.11
C HIS A 273 -2.84 3.25 -4.69
N GLU A 274 -2.07 2.25 -4.27
CA GLU A 274 -2.15 1.70 -2.92
C GLU A 274 -1.79 2.77 -1.88
N ARG A 275 -0.72 3.54 -2.11
CA ARG A 275 -0.35 4.66 -1.24
C ARG A 275 -1.42 5.74 -1.16
N ALA A 276 -2.03 6.12 -2.28
CA ALA A 276 -3.11 7.10 -2.29
C ALA A 276 -4.31 6.63 -1.44
N ALA A 277 -4.69 5.35 -1.55
CA ALA A 277 -5.76 4.75 -0.76
C ALA A 277 -5.39 4.63 0.73
N VAL A 278 -4.19 4.15 1.06
CA VAL A 278 -3.72 3.96 2.45
C VAL A 278 -3.61 5.29 3.19
N LEU A 279 -3.10 6.34 2.54
CA LEU A 279 -2.99 7.67 3.17
C LEU A 279 -4.33 8.37 3.37
N CYS A 280 -5.45 7.78 2.92
CA CYS A 280 -6.78 8.25 3.31
C CYS A 280 -7.08 7.97 4.79
N SER A 281 -6.55 6.89 5.36
CA SER A 281 -6.76 6.53 6.77
C SER A 281 -5.47 6.57 7.60
N GLY A 282 -4.32 6.40 6.97
CA GLY A 282 -3.02 6.25 7.64
C GLY A 282 -2.77 4.84 8.17
N PHE A 283 -3.63 3.87 7.86
CA PHE A 283 -3.52 2.49 8.33
C PHE A 283 -3.23 1.52 7.19
N PRO A 284 -2.43 0.45 7.43
CA PRO A 284 -2.26 -0.61 6.43
C PRO A 284 -3.61 -1.28 6.17
N PRO A 285 -3.90 -1.68 4.92
CA PRO A 285 -5.18 -2.29 4.59
C PRO A 285 -5.30 -3.64 5.29
N PRO A 286 -6.35 -3.90 6.08
CA PRO A 286 -6.57 -5.23 6.64
C PRO A 286 -6.79 -6.24 5.52
N ALA A 287 -6.32 -7.47 5.75
CA ALA A 287 -6.70 -8.60 4.92
C ALA A 287 -8.05 -9.12 5.41
N ASP A 288 -9.11 -8.89 4.64
CA ASP A 288 -10.39 -9.51 4.94
C ASP A 288 -10.40 -10.96 4.44
N LYS A 289 -10.33 -11.90 5.39
CA LYS A 289 -10.31 -13.34 5.12
C LYS A 289 -11.61 -13.84 4.48
N GLN A 290 -12.73 -13.18 4.73
CA GLN A 290 -14.05 -13.60 4.24
C GLN A 290 -14.30 -13.12 2.81
N THR A 291 -13.97 -11.86 2.51
CA THR A 291 -14.28 -11.27 1.20
C THR A 291 -13.19 -11.46 0.14
N GLN A 292 -12.03 -12.02 0.52
CA GLN A 292 -10.87 -12.14 -0.37
C GLN A 292 -10.48 -10.77 -0.97
N ALA A 293 -10.72 -9.68 -0.25
CA ALA A 293 -10.45 -8.32 -0.66
C ALA A 293 -9.46 -7.65 0.30
N ARG A 294 -8.68 -6.71 -0.25
CA ARG A 294 -8.01 -5.67 0.53
C ARG A 294 -8.99 -4.54 0.74
N VAL A 295 -9.13 -4.09 1.98
CA VAL A 295 -10.04 -3.02 2.36
C VAL A 295 -9.22 -1.78 2.69
N TYR A 296 -9.59 -0.64 2.11
CA TYR A 296 -9.00 0.66 2.42
C TYR A 296 -10.08 1.55 3.03
N ASP A 297 -9.84 1.99 4.26
CA ASP A 297 -10.79 2.78 5.03
C ASP A 297 -10.68 4.29 4.74
N ASN A 298 -11.74 5.04 5.10
CA ASN A 298 -11.82 6.49 4.97
C ASN A 298 -11.52 7.03 3.55
N VAL A 299 -11.79 6.25 2.51
CA VAL A 299 -11.54 6.63 1.11
C VAL A 299 -12.72 7.45 0.59
N PRO A 300 -12.53 8.73 0.23
CA PRO A 300 -13.56 9.52 -0.42
C PRO A 300 -14.01 8.86 -1.73
N ARG A 301 -15.31 8.92 -2.04
CA ARG A 301 -15.85 8.32 -3.27
C ARG A 301 -15.13 8.83 -4.52
N ALA A 302 -14.90 10.15 -4.60
CA ALA A 302 -14.17 10.75 -5.72
C ALA A 302 -12.75 10.17 -5.87
N PHE A 303 -12.08 9.81 -4.77
CA PHE A 303 -10.74 9.21 -4.82
C PHE A 303 -10.82 7.76 -5.30
N ALA A 304 -11.79 6.99 -4.81
CA ALA A 304 -12.07 5.65 -5.31
C ALA A 304 -12.38 5.65 -6.82
N GLU A 305 -13.16 6.62 -7.30
CA GLU A 305 -13.49 6.80 -8.72
C GLU A 305 -12.24 7.15 -9.54
N MET A 306 -11.39 8.06 -9.08
CA MET A 306 -10.12 8.38 -9.75
C MET A 306 -9.14 7.19 -9.79
N ILE A 307 -9.02 6.45 -8.69
CA ILE A 307 -8.22 5.22 -8.64
C ILE A 307 -8.75 4.21 -9.66
N ALA A 308 -10.06 3.91 -9.64
CA ALA A 308 -10.67 2.96 -10.56
C ALA A 308 -10.50 3.39 -12.02
N ALA A 309 -10.80 4.66 -12.34
CA ALA A 309 -10.66 5.21 -13.68
C ALA A 309 -9.21 5.10 -14.19
N SER A 310 -8.22 5.46 -13.36
CA SER A 310 -6.81 5.34 -13.72
C SER A 310 -6.36 3.91 -13.98
N LEU A 311 -7.07 2.91 -13.45
CA LEU A 311 -6.80 1.47 -13.67
C LEU A 311 -7.72 0.83 -14.72
N GLN A 312 -8.47 1.64 -15.48
CA GLN A 312 -9.47 1.17 -16.45
C GLN A 312 -10.51 0.23 -15.82
N GLN A 313 -10.92 0.52 -14.58
CA GLN A 313 -11.93 -0.22 -13.85
C GLN A 313 -13.21 0.60 -13.72
N ASN A 314 -14.35 -0.09 -13.75
CA ASN A 314 -15.62 0.50 -13.34
C ASN A 314 -15.75 0.31 -11.83
N LEU A 315 -16.01 1.40 -11.11
CA LEU A 315 -16.24 1.34 -9.67
C LEU A 315 -17.69 0.93 -9.39
N GLU A 316 -17.88 -0.26 -8.84
CA GLU A 316 -19.20 -0.68 -8.36
C GLU A 316 -19.50 -0.02 -7.02
N THR A 317 -20.64 0.66 -6.88
CA THR A 317 -21.10 1.17 -5.59
C THR A 317 -22.06 0.17 -4.99
N VAL A 318 -21.66 -0.47 -3.89
CA VAL A 318 -22.48 -1.49 -3.24
C VAL A 318 -23.27 -0.84 -2.10
N PRO A 319 -24.61 -0.82 -2.17
CA PRO A 319 -25.42 -0.39 -1.04
C PRO A 319 -25.18 -1.33 0.13
N ARG A 320 -25.17 -0.80 1.35
CA ARG A 320 -25.03 -1.64 2.54
C ARG A 320 -26.17 -2.67 2.58
N PRO A 321 -25.92 -3.96 2.90
CA PRO A 321 -26.99 -4.85 3.28
C PRO A 321 -27.65 -4.27 4.54
N VAL A 322 -28.92 -3.85 4.40
CA VAL A 322 -29.75 -3.45 5.54
C VAL A 322 -29.80 -4.67 6.44
N ALA A 323 -29.29 -4.54 7.67
CA ALA A 323 -29.45 -5.62 8.65
C ALA A 323 -30.94 -5.89 8.74
N ALA A 324 -31.36 -7.11 8.40
CA ALA A 324 -32.74 -7.53 8.58
C ALA A 324 -33.05 -7.31 10.06
N THR A 325 -33.89 -6.31 10.35
CA THR A 325 -34.51 -6.16 11.66
C THR A 325 -35.31 -7.43 11.88
N GLY A 326 -34.68 -8.40 12.55
CA GLY A 326 -35.36 -9.57 13.09
C GLY A 326 -36.38 -9.06 14.09
N GLY A 327 -37.61 -8.85 13.62
CA GLY A 327 -38.77 -8.72 14.48
C GLY A 327 -38.86 -9.99 15.30
N ARG A 328 -38.52 -9.89 16.58
CA ARG A 328 -39.14 -10.76 17.58
C ARG A 328 -40.60 -10.33 17.64
N THR A 329 -41.46 -11.08 16.99
CA THR A 329 -42.87 -11.15 17.40
C THR A 329 -42.92 -11.84 18.75
N GLU A 330 -43.65 -11.22 19.66
CA GLU A 330 -43.98 -11.69 21.02
C GLU A 330 -44.60 -13.09 21.06
#